data_AF-A0A0M3J7C3-F1
#
_entry.id   AF-A0A0M3J7C3-F1
#
_cell.length_a   1.000
_cell.length_b   1.000
_cell.length_c   1.000
_cell.angle_alpha   90.00
_cell.angle_beta   90.00
_cell.angle_gamma   90.00
#
_symmetry.space_group_name_H-M   'P 1'
#
loop_
_entity.id
_entity.type
_entity.pdbx_description
1 polymer ?
#
loop_
_entity_poly.entity_id
_entity_poly.type
_entity_poly.pdbx_seq_one_letter_code
_entity_poly.pdbx_strand_id
1 'polypeptide(L)'
;MATNINISEEKGVDVAVEFWLQAITAINEITNDFEMDIYINEMWLDPALNFQHLSPCKDNLSLNHQVLERLWTPNSCFINSKIAQIHDSPFR
;
A
#
# COMPACT_ATOMS: atom_id res chain seq x y z
N MET A 1 -2.33 -13.93 -44.47
CA MET A 1 -1.67 -13.06 -43.48
C MET A 1 -2.38 -13.29 -42.15
N ALA A 2 -1.78 -14.05 -41.25
CA ALA A 2 -2.29 -14.18 -39.89
C ALA A 2 -1.88 -12.92 -39.13
N THR A 3 -2.87 -12.15 -38.66
CA THR A 3 -2.65 -11.04 -37.75
C THR A 3 -2.23 -11.62 -36.40
N ASN A 4 -0.95 -11.45 -36.04
CA ASN A 4 -0.47 -11.74 -34.69
C ASN A 4 -1.19 -10.80 -33.73
N ILE A 5 -2.15 -11.35 -32.96
CA ILE A 5 -2.75 -10.66 -31.82
C ILE A 5 -1.67 -10.65 -30.74
N ASN A 6 -1.04 -9.50 -30.55
CA ASN A 6 -0.11 -9.27 -29.45
C ASN A 6 -0.95 -9.14 -28.18
N ILE A 7 -1.20 -10.26 -27.51
CA ILE A 7 -1.79 -10.27 -26.16
C ILE A 7 -0.71 -9.66 -25.28
N SER A 8 -0.91 -8.41 -24.83
CA SER A 8 -0.09 -7.84 -23.76
C SER A 8 -0.15 -8.82 -22.59
N GLU A 9 0.99 -9.38 -22.15
CA GLU A 9 1.04 -10.17 -20.93
C GLU A 9 0.31 -9.39 -19.82
N GLU A 10 -0.83 -9.89 -19.34
CA GLU A 10 -1.47 -9.35 -18.14
C GLU A 10 -0.56 -9.64 -16.95
N LYS A 11 0.38 -8.74 -16.71
CA LYS A 11 1.23 -8.78 -15.52
C LYS A 11 0.46 -8.16 -14.38
N GLY A 12 0.55 -8.82 -13.22
CA GLY A 12 0.05 -8.25 -11.97
C GLY A 12 0.77 -6.94 -11.62
N VAL A 13 0.23 -6.22 -10.65
CA VAL A 13 0.89 -5.04 -10.09
C VAL A 13 1.96 -5.51 -9.10
N ASP A 14 3.21 -5.18 -9.37
CA ASP A 14 4.28 -5.38 -8.41
C ASP A 14 4.14 -4.35 -7.27
N VAL A 15 4.05 -4.85 -6.04
CA VAL A 15 3.94 -4.05 -4.82
C VAL A 15 5.17 -4.30 -3.97
N ALA A 16 5.99 -3.27 -3.78
CA ALA A 16 7.09 -3.29 -2.83
C ALA A 16 6.56 -2.89 -1.45
N VAL A 17 6.71 -3.80 -0.47
CA VAL A 17 6.25 -3.60 0.91
C VAL A 17 7.45 -3.49 1.84
N GLU A 18 7.46 -2.45 2.66
CA GLU A 18 8.48 -2.19 3.66
C GLU A 18 7.83 -2.10 5.05
N PHE A 19 8.46 -2.73 6.05
CA PHE A 19 8.00 -2.75 7.43
C PHE A 19 9.02 -2.07 8.34
N TRP A 20 8.55 -1.14 9.16
CA TRP A 20 9.32 -0.52 10.23
C TRP A 20 8.69 -0.88 11.57
N LEU A 21 9.35 -1.75 12.33
CA LEU A 21 8.93 -2.12 13.66
C LEU A 21 9.29 -1.03 14.67
N GLN A 22 8.29 -0.44 15.31
CA GLN A 22 8.50 0.55 16.36
C GLN A 22 8.72 -0.12 17.71
N ALA A 23 7.84 -1.06 18.06
CA ALA A 23 7.86 -1.75 19.34
C ALA A 23 7.16 -3.10 19.28
N ILE A 24 7.57 -3.98 20.19
CA ILE A 24 6.82 -5.17 20.61
C ILE A 24 6.52 -4.96 22.09
N THR A 25 5.23 -4.97 22.47
CA THR A 25 4.80 -4.48 23.78
C THR A 25 4.30 -5.59 24.68
N ALA A 26 3.14 -6.16 24.40
CA ALA A 26 2.49 -7.14 25.26
C ALA A 26 2.70 -8.56 24.74
N ILE A 27 3.64 -9.32 25.32
CA ILE A 27 3.88 -10.74 24.98
C ILE A 27 3.11 -11.62 25.98
N ASN A 28 2.28 -12.53 25.47
CA ASN A 28 1.53 -13.50 26.27
C ASN A 28 1.96 -14.93 25.95
N GLU A 29 2.67 -15.57 26.88
CA GLU A 29 3.18 -16.94 26.74
C GLU A 29 2.08 -18.00 26.82
N ILE A 30 0.97 -17.72 27.51
CA ILE A 30 -0.13 -18.69 27.66
C ILE A 30 -0.90 -18.80 26.35
N THR A 31 -1.19 -17.66 25.71
CA THR A 31 -1.94 -17.60 24.44
C THR A 31 -1.05 -17.59 23.20
N ASN A 32 0.27 -17.52 23.39
CA ASN A 32 1.31 -17.44 22.35
C ASN A 32 1.05 -16.32 21.34
N ASP A 33 0.77 -15.12 21.84
CA ASP A 33 0.60 -13.92 21.00
C ASP A 33 1.40 -12.74 21.55
N PHE A 34 1.56 -11.73 20.68
CA PHE A 34 2.16 -10.47 21.05
C PHE A 34 1.46 -9.31 20.35
N GLU A 35 1.60 -8.13 20.93
CA GLU A 35 1.22 -6.85 20.32
C GLU A 35 2.46 -6.16 19.73
N MET A 36 2.30 -5.57 18.54
CA MET A 36 3.36 -4.82 17.85
C MET A 36 2.83 -3.53 17.23
N ASP A 37 3.65 -2.49 17.31
CA ASP A 37 3.43 -1.21 16.65
C ASP A 37 4.35 -1.11 15.44
N ILE A 38 3.79 -0.89 14.25
CA ILE A 38 4.53 -0.89 12.99
C ILE A 38 4.10 0.27 12.09
N TYR A 39 5.06 0.80 11.33
CA TYR A 39 4.76 1.52 10.09
C TYR A 39 4.93 0.60 8.89
N ILE A 40 4.01 0.72 7.94
CA ILE A 40 4.01 -0.06 6.70
C ILE A 40 4.05 0.94 5.55
N ASN A 41 4.99 0.75 4.64
CA ASN A 41 5.03 1.49 3.38
C ASN A 41 4.78 0.53 2.23
N GLU A 42 3.81 0.87 1.38
CA GLU A 42 3.51 0.14 0.15
C GLU A 42 3.78 1.04 -1.04
N MET A 43 4.59 0.57 -1.98
CA MET A 43 4.96 1.29 -3.19
C MET A 43 4.57 0.46 -4.40
N TRP A 44 3.76 1.03 -5.28
CA TRP A 44 3.35 0.43 -6.54
C TRP A 44 3.37 1.49 -7.65
N LEU A 45 3.49 1.03 -8.90
CA LEU A 45 3.40 1.89 -10.07
C LEU A 45 2.01 1.73 -10.70
N ASP A 46 1.22 2.79 -10.71
CA ASP A 46 -0.06 2.85 -11.42
C ASP A 46 0.07 3.76 -12.67
N PRO A 47 0.13 3.19 -13.89
CA PRO A 47 0.21 3.97 -15.13
C PRO A 47 -0.99 4.90 -15.35
N ALA A 48 -2.16 4.61 -14.77
CA ALA A 48 -3.35 5.45 -14.91
C ALA A 48 -3.23 6.78 -14.15
N LEU A 49 -2.30 6.87 -13.19
CA LEU A 49 -1.99 8.09 -12.45
C LEU A 49 -0.92 8.96 -13.12
N ASN A 50 -0.47 8.61 -14.34
CA ASN A 50 0.51 9.43 -15.06
C ASN A 50 -0.10 10.76 -15.56
N PHE A 51 0.43 11.88 -15.04
CA PHE A 51 -0.03 13.24 -15.37
C PHE A 51 1.00 14.07 -16.16
N GLN A 52 2.06 13.47 -16.69
CA GLN A 52 3.13 14.21 -17.42
C GLN A 52 2.58 15.03 -18.61
N HIS A 53 1.54 14.54 -19.27
CA HIS A 53 0.89 15.22 -20.39
C HIS A 53 0.26 16.58 -20.02
N LEU A 54 0.03 16.85 -18.73
CA LEU A 54 -0.50 18.11 -18.24
C LEU A 54 0.57 19.21 -18.07
N SER A 55 1.84 18.94 -18.42
CA SER A 55 2.97 19.84 -18.20
C SER A 55 3.03 20.33 -16.73
N PRO A 56 3.09 19.40 -15.77
CA PRO A 56 2.99 19.76 -14.35
C PRO A 56 4.17 20.63 -13.91
N CYS A 57 3.92 21.54 -12.98
CA CYS A 57 4.99 22.33 -12.35
C CYS A 57 5.78 21.56 -11.28
N LYS A 58 5.33 20.35 -10.91
CA LYS A 58 5.96 19.44 -9.95
C LYS A 58 5.89 18.00 -10.45
N ASP A 59 7.00 17.30 -10.37
CA ASP A 59 7.08 15.88 -10.78
C ASP A 59 6.48 14.94 -9.73
N ASN A 60 6.54 15.32 -8.45
CA ASN A 60 6.00 14.55 -7.33
C ASN A 60 4.88 15.31 -6.63
N LEU A 61 3.82 14.57 -6.30
CA LEU A 61 2.66 15.09 -5.60
C LEU A 61 2.50 14.35 -4.26
N SER A 62 2.58 15.10 -3.16
CA SER A 62 2.19 14.61 -1.84
C SER A 62 0.70 14.91 -1.65
N LEU A 63 -0.09 13.86 -1.46
CA LEU A 63 -1.54 13.92 -1.33
C LEU A 63 -1.98 13.73 0.12
N ASN A 64 -3.13 14.29 0.48
CA ASN A 64 -3.76 14.01 1.77
C ASN A 64 -4.59 12.71 1.70
N HIS A 65 -5.03 12.22 2.86
CA HIS A 65 -5.77 10.96 2.97
C HIS A 65 -7.08 10.93 2.17
N GLN A 66 -7.74 12.08 1.97
CA GLN A 66 -9.01 12.16 1.22
C GLN A 66 -8.88 11.75 -0.25
N VAL A 67 -7.70 11.95 -0.84
CA VAL A 67 -7.45 11.51 -2.23
C VAL A 67 -7.14 10.02 -2.27
N LEU A 68 -6.46 9.48 -1.24
CA LEU A 68 -6.11 8.06 -1.14
C LEU A 68 -7.35 7.15 -1.22
N GLU A 69 -8.46 7.55 -0.58
CA GLU A 69 -9.74 6.81 -0.62
C GLU A 69 -10.34 6.64 -2.04
N ARG A 70 -9.88 7.44 -3.01
CA ARG A 70 -10.36 7.39 -4.41
C ARG A 70 -9.44 6.61 -5.34
N LEU A 71 -8.24 6.27 -4.87
CA LEU A 71 -7.24 5.55 -5.65
C LEU A 71 -7.38 4.06 -5.42
N TRP A 72 -7.00 3.27 -6.42
CA TRP A 72 -6.79 1.85 -6.18
C TRP A 72 -5.56 1.69 -5.27
N THR A 73 -5.71 0.88 -4.24
CA THR A 73 -4.62 0.45 -3.36
C THR A 73 -4.55 -1.07 -3.33
N PRO A 74 -3.35 -1.65 -3.10
CA PRO A 74 -3.25 -3.07 -2.80
C PRO A 74 -4.15 -3.47 -1.63
N ASN A 75 -4.76 -4.65 -1.71
CA ASN A 75 -5.58 -5.20 -0.62
C ASN A 75 -4.72 -6.11 0.25
N SER A 76 -3.91 -5.51 1.12
CA SER A 76 -2.98 -6.21 2.00
C SER A 76 -3.64 -6.64 3.31
N CYS A 77 -3.28 -7.82 3.82
CA CYS A 77 -3.84 -8.40 5.04
C CYS A 77 -2.77 -9.14 5.86
N PHE A 78 -2.86 -9.01 7.19
CA PHE A 78 -2.07 -9.80 8.14
C PHE A 78 -2.79 -11.08 8.53
N ILE A 79 -2.45 -12.18 7.84
CA ILE A 79 -3.12 -13.49 8.01
C ILE A 79 -3.12 -13.99 9.46
N ASN A 80 -2.05 -13.73 10.21
CA ASN A 80 -1.88 -14.19 11.58
C ASN A 80 -2.28 -13.16 12.63
N SER A 81 -2.88 -12.03 12.23
CA SER A 81 -3.36 -11.04 13.18
C SER A 81 -4.64 -11.55 13.87
N LYS A 82 -4.69 -11.43 15.21
CA LYS A 82 -5.95 -11.63 15.95
C LYS A 82 -6.81 -10.37 15.89
N ILE A 83 -6.17 -9.21 16.00
CA ILE A 83 -6.76 -7.87 15.94
C ILE A 83 -5.72 -6.98 15.22
N ALA A 84 -6.19 -6.09 14.36
CA ALA A 84 -5.38 -5.03 13.77
C ALA A 84 -6.12 -3.70 13.89
N GLN A 85 -5.41 -2.62 14.23
CA GLN A 85 -5.96 -1.28 14.33
C GLN A 85 -5.07 -0.32 13.54
N ILE A 86 -5.68 0.56 12.76
CA ILE A 86 -4.98 1.62 12.04
C ILE A 86 -5.07 2.88 12.90
N HIS A 87 -3.93 3.49 13.20
CA HIS A 87 -3.90 4.77 13.89
C HIS A 87 -4.40 5.88 12.96
N ASP A 88 -5.37 6.65 13.43
CA ASP A 88 -5.84 7.85 12.75
C ASP A 88 -5.07 9.09 13.22
N SER A 89 -4.84 10.02 12.31
CA SER A 89 -4.31 11.34 12.69
C SER A 89 -5.32 12.07 13.57
N PRO A 90 -4.89 12.68 14.70
CA PRO A 90 -5.79 13.45 15.57
C PRO A 90 -6.28 14.75 14.93
N PHE A 91 -5.79 15.12 13.74
CA PHE A 91 -6.11 16.35 13.03
C PHE A 91 -7.04 16.15 11.82
N ARG A 92 -7.91 15.12 11.87
CA ARG A 92 -9.01 15.00 10.89
C ARG A 92 -9.96 16.19 10.96
#